data_AF-A0A522P6U8-F1
#
_entry.id   AF-A0A522P6U8-F1
#
_cell.length_a   1.000
_cell.length_b   1.000
_cell.length_c   1.000
_cell.angle_alpha   90.00
_cell.angle_beta   90.00
_cell.angle_gamma   90.00
#
_symmetry.space_group_name_H-M   'P 1'
#
loop_
_entity.id
_entity.type
_entity.pdbx_description
1 polymer ?
#
loop_
_entity_poly.entity_id
_entity_poly.type
_entity_poly.pdbx_seq_one_letter_code
_entity_poly.pdbx_strand_id
1 'polypeptide(L)' 'MGISGKSHADCANKMRYESSEEAEAAAAGALERGGIELWPYRCPFCARFHLTTQRPGREAGHRRRPNR' A
#
# COMPACT_ATOMS: atom_id res chain seq x y z
N MET A 1 -6.12 6.17 19.85
CA MET A 1 -6.38 5.42 18.60
C MET A 1 -5.44 5.98 17.53
N GLY A 2 -4.21 5.48 17.45
CA GLY A 2 -3.19 6.02 16.55
C GLY A 2 -3.24 5.28 15.21
N ILE A 3 -3.66 5.95 14.14
CA ILE A 3 -3.52 5.46 12.77
C ILE A 3 -2.03 5.39 12.41
N SER A 4 -1.38 4.30 12.80
CA SER A 4 0.03 4.03 12.51
C SER A 4 0.27 4.03 10.99
N GLY A 5 1.03 5.02 10.52
CA GLY A 5 1.90 4.86 9.35
C GLY A 5 1.39 5.30 7.97
N LYS A 6 0.23 5.93 7.82
CA LYS A 6 -0.22 6.47 6.51
C LYS A 6 -0.02 7.98 6.42
N SER A 7 1.21 8.45 6.58
CA SER A 7 1.56 9.87 6.48
C SER A 7 1.33 10.39 5.07
N HIS A 8 0.87 11.64 4.89
CA HIS A 8 0.64 12.26 3.58
C HIS A 8 1.88 12.20 2.64
N ALA A 9 3.09 12.23 3.21
CA ALA A 9 4.36 12.07 2.49
C ALA A 9 4.50 10.69 1.80
N ASP A 10 3.90 9.65 2.35
CA ASP A 10 3.91 8.30 1.77
C ASP A 10 2.99 8.22 0.53
N CYS A 11 1.88 8.98 0.51
CA CYS A 11 1.07 9.15 -0.71
C CYS A 11 1.84 9.92 -1.81
N ALA A 12 2.79 10.78 -1.47
CA ALA A 12 3.60 11.52 -2.46
C ALA A 12 4.63 10.64 -3.18
N ASN A 13 5.18 9.65 -2.50
CA ASN A 13 6.23 8.80 -3.06
C ASN A 13 5.69 7.49 -3.68
N LYS A 14 4.45 7.09 -3.36
CA LYS A 14 3.83 5.88 -3.92
C LYS A 14 3.14 6.15 -5.25
N MET A 15 3.19 5.16 -6.14
CA MET A 15 2.37 5.17 -7.35
C MET A 15 0.90 5.35 -6.99
N ARG A 16 0.26 6.23 -7.76
CA ARG A 16 -1.12 6.67 -7.60
C ARG A 16 -1.87 6.21 -8.83
N TYR A 17 -2.91 5.44 -8.61
CA TYR A 17 -3.82 5.01 -9.66
C TYR A 17 -5.12 5.79 -9.50
N GLU A 18 -5.67 6.17 -10.65
CA GLU A 18 -6.88 6.98 -10.75
C GLU A 18 -8.13 6.11 -10.70
N SER A 19 -8.07 4.90 -11.27
CA SER A 19 -9.12 3.89 -11.20
C SER A 19 -8.69 2.66 -10.39
N SER A 20 -9.68 1.92 -9.88
CA SER A 20 -9.44 0.60 -9.27
C SER A 20 -8.91 -0.39 -10.28
N GLU A 21 -9.41 -0.36 -11.52
CA GLU A 21 -9.00 -1.26 -12.61
C GLU A 21 -7.50 -1.14 -12.93
N GLU A 22 -7.01 0.10 -13.01
CA GLU A 22 -5.59 0.41 -13.20
C GLU A 22 -4.73 -0.14 -12.05
N ALA A 23 -5.22 0.01 -10.81
CA ALA A 23 -4.53 -0.52 -9.64
C ALA A 23 -4.52 -2.05 -9.63
N GLU A 24 -5.64 -2.69 -9.98
CA GLU A 24 -5.77 -4.15 -10.07
C GLU A 24 -4.85 -4.72 -11.17
N ALA A 25 -4.81 -4.10 -12.34
CA ALA A 25 -3.91 -4.49 -13.42
C ALA A 25 -2.44 -4.38 -13.00
N ALA A 26 -2.07 -3.30 -12.31
CA ALA A 26 -0.73 -3.13 -11.79
C ALA A 26 -0.39 -4.14 -10.67
N ALA A 27 -1.37 -4.49 -9.83
CA ALA A 27 -1.22 -5.53 -8.81
C ALA A 27 -0.99 -6.91 -9.43
N ALA A 28 -1.78 -7.26 -10.46
CA ALA A 28 -1.62 -8.50 -11.22
C ALA A 28 -0.24 -8.56 -11.88
N GLY A 29 0.18 -7.47 -12.54
CA GLY A 29 1.50 -7.40 -13.17
C GLY A 29 2.66 -7.53 -12.16
N ALA A 30 2.51 -7.02 -10.93
CA ALA A 30 3.51 -7.21 -9.88
C ALA A 30 3.60 -8.66 -9.39
N LEU A 31 2.46 -9.35 -9.32
CA LEU A 31 2.40 -10.77 -8.99
C LEU A 31 3.06 -11.61 -10.10
N GLU A 32 2.77 -11.33 -11.37
CA GLU A 32 3.36 -12.06 -12.50
C GLU A 32 4.87 -11.81 -12.62
N ARG A 33 5.32 -10.58 -12.44
CA ARG A 33 6.73 -10.21 -12.65
C ARG A 33 7.62 -10.53 -11.45
N GLY A 34 7.09 -10.40 -10.24
CA GLY A 34 7.86 -10.46 -9.01
C GLY A 34 7.38 -11.49 -8.01
N GLY A 35 6.25 -12.16 -8.25
CA GLY A 35 5.61 -13.03 -7.26
C GLY A 35 5.09 -12.28 -6.04
N ILE A 36 4.94 -10.95 -6.14
CA ILE A 36 4.52 -10.11 -5.02
C ILE A 36 3.03 -9.83 -5.15
N GLU A 37 2.25 -10.39 -4.22
CA GLU A 37 0.83 -10.12 -4.13
C GLU A 37 0.59 -8.71 -3.56
N LEU A 38 0.12 -7.81 -4.44
CA LEU A 38 -0.25 -6.45 -4.08
C LEU A 38 -1.77 -6.32 -4.02
N TRP A 39 -2.23 -5.46 -3.12
CA TRP A 39 -3.64 -5.21 -2.89
C TRP A 39 -3.96 -3.73 -3.13
N PRO A 40 -4.92 -3.41 -4.00
CA PRO A 40 -5.37 -2.04 -4.19
C PRO A 40 -6.18 -1.58 -2.97
N TYR A 41 -5.88 -0.39 -2.47
CA TYR A 41 -6.67 0.27 -1.44
C TYR A 41 -6.82 1.76 -1.75
N ARG A 42 -7.98 2.31 -1.39
CA ARG A 42 -8.25 3.75 -1.51
C ARG A 42 -7.65 4.50 -0.34
N CYS A 43 -6.79 5.48 -0.61
CA CYS A 43 -6.21 6.30 0.44
C CYS A 43 -7.21 7.38 0.89
N PRO A 44 -7.48 7.51 2.20
CA PRO A 44 -8.42 8.52 2.71
C PRO A 44 -7.88 9.96 2.62
N PHE A 45 -6.57 10.15 2.44
CA PHE A 45 -5.95 11.48 2.40
C PHE A 45 -5.94 12.09 0.99
N CYS A 46 -5.66 11.29 -0.04
CA CYS A 46 -5.52 11.75 -1.41
C CYS A 46 -6.59 11.20 -2.36
N ALA A 47 -7.58 10.46 -1.82
CA ALA A 47 -8.73 9.87 -2.51
C ALA A 47 -8.42 8.93 -3.69
N ARG A 48 -7.14 8.66 -3.96
CA ARG A 48 -6.60 7.82 -5.04
C ARG A 48 -6.34 6.40 -4.60
N PHE A 49 -6.15 5.51 -5.57
CA PHE A 49 -5.82 4.11 -5.34
C PHE A 49 -4.31 3.91 -5.23
N HIS A 50 -3.92 3.10 -4.27
CA HIS A 50 -2.53 2.72 -4.02
C HIS A 50 -2.42 1.22 -3.82
N LEU A 51 -1.24 0.69 -4.08
CA LEU A 51 -0.92 -0.71 -3.86
C LEU A 51 -0.23 -0.90 -2.52
N THR A 52 -0.62 -1.94 -1.80
CA THR A 52 0.05 -2.39 -0.59
C THR A 52 0.38 -3.87 -0.67
N THR A 53 1.55 -4.25 -0.16
CA THR A 53 1.93 -5.66 0.06
C THR A 53 1.28 -6.22 1.33
N GLN A 54 0.65 -5.37 2.15
CA GLN A 54 -0.08 -5.82 3.32
C GLN A 54 -1.40 -6.46 2.91
N ARG A 55 -1.49 -7.76 3.12
CA ARG A 55 -2.78 -8.44 3.11
C ARG A 55 -3.71 -7.78 4.14
N PRO A 56 -4.97 -7.49 3.77
CA PRO A 56 -5.96 -7.00 4.73
C PRO A 56 -6.07 -8.01 5.88
N GLY A 57 -5.83 -7.57 7.11
CA GLY A 57 -5.85 -8.41 8.32
C GLY A 57 -4.49 -8.84 8.86
N ARG A 58 -3.37 -8.62 8.16
CA ARG A 58 -2.04 -8.65 8.78
C ARG A 58 -1.54 -7.24 9.02
N GLU A 59 -1.48 -6.87 10.30
CA GLU A 59 -0.75 -5.69 10.73
C GLU A 59 0.68 -5.77 10.19
N ALA A 60 1.13 -4.73 9.47
CA ALA A 60 2.52 -4.61 9.07
C ALA A 60 3.30 -4.69 10.36
N GLY A 61 4.04 -5.78 10.54
CA GLY A 61 4.95 -5.95 11.64
C GLY A 61 5.91 -4.78 11.61
N HIS A 62 5.58 -3.73 12.36
CA HIS A 62 6.49 -2.67 12.71
C HIS A 62 7.55 -3.41 13.52
N ARG A 63 8.63 -3.84 12.85
CA ARG A 63 9.86 -4.24 13.53
C ARG A 63 10.25 -2.98 14.30
N ARG A 64 9.82 -2.90 15.57
CA ARG A 64 10.35 -1.91 16.50
C ARG A 64 11.84 -2.18 16.48
N ARG A 65 12.61 -1.32 15.83
CA ARG A 65 14.05 -1.30 16.02
C ARG A 65 14.25 -1.08 17.52
N PRO A 66 14.82 -2.04 18.27
CA PRO A 66 15.16 -1.76 19.65
C PRO A 66 16.19 -0.61 19.62
N ASN A 67 15.85 0.46 20.33
CA ASN A 67 16.75 1.58 20.55
C ASN A 67 17.98 1.03 21.29
N ARG A 68 19.17 1.15 20.69
CA ARG A 68 20.45 0.83 21.34
C ARG A 68 20.90 2.01 22.18
#